data_AF-A0A1B6F7P0-F1
#
_entry.id   AF-A0A1B6F7P0-F1
#
_cell.length_a   1.000
_cell.length_b   1.000
_cell.length_c   1.000
_cell.angle_alpha   90.00
_cell.angle_beta   90.00
_cell.angle_gamma   90.00
#
_symmetry.space_group_name_H-M   'P 1'
#
loop_
_entity.id
_entity.type
_entity.pdbx_description
1 polymer ?
#
loop_
_entity_poly.entity_id
_entity_poly.type
_entity_poly.pdbx_seq_one_letter_code
_entity_poly.pdbx_strand_id
1 'polypeptide(L)'
;MKQVDLHDQWNFFLSKIVNPIAQLVYDGYTDDGKAIMNFVVRYKLDEQPSLKPHHDSSTYTINIALNEKDVDFQGGGCRFIRYNCSVTNTKVGWMMMHPGRLTHLHEGLR
;
A
#
# COMPACT_ATOMS: atom_id res chain seq x y z
N MET A 1 -10.72 -8.13 1.11
CA MET A 1 -11.28 -8.17 2.49
C MET A 1 -12.72 -8.68 2.52
N LYS A 2 -13.56 -8.47 1.48
CA LYS A 2 -14.90 -9.07 1.42
C LYS A 2 -14.90 -10.60 1.51
N GLN A 3 -13.94 -11.28 0.84
CA GLN A 3 -13.82 -12.74 0.82
C GLN A 3 -13.56 -13.38 2.20
N VAL A 4 -13.23 -12.58 3.21
CA VAL A 4 -12.91 -13.02 4.58
C VAL A 4 -13.70 -12.22 5.62
N ASP A 5 -14.82 -11.61 5.24
CA ASP A 5 -15.74 -10.89 6.12
C ASP A 5 -15.13 -9.76 6.98
N LEU A 6 -14.08 -9.13 6.44
CA LEU A 6 -13.38 -8.00 7.08
C LEU A 6 -13.60 -6.66 6.36
N HIS A 7 -14.55 -6.58 5.43
CA HIS A 7 -14.74 -5.37 4.61
C HIS A 7 -15.14 -4.14 5.45
N ASP A 8 -16.11 -4.29 6.34
CA ASP A 8 -16.65 -3.17 7.11
C ASP A 8 -15.69 -2.74 8.22
N GLN A 9 -15.02 -3.70 8.86
CA GLN A 9 -13.96 -3.46 9.83
C GLN A 9 -12.80 -2.72 9.18
N TRP A 10 -12.43 -3.10 7.95
CA TRP A 10 -11.37 -2.40 7.22
C TRP A 10 -11.78 -0.98 6.82
N ASN A 11 -13.00 -0.78 6.32
CA ASN A 11 -13.50 0.58 6.03
C ASN A 11 -13.60 1.44 7.30
N PHE A 12 -13.96 0.85 8.44
CA PHE A 12 -13.93 1.57 9.72
C PHE A 12 -12.50 2.01 10.08
N PHE A 13 -11.52 1.12 9.93
CA PHE A 13 -10.10 1.46 10.10
C PHE A 13 -9.65 2.59 9.17
N LEU A 14 -10.00 2.52 7.88
CA LEU A 14 -9.67 3.56 6.91
C LEU A 14 -10.27 4.92 7.31
N SER A 15 -11.56 4.94 7.62
CA SER A 15 -12.27 6.17 7.97
C SER A 15 -11.79 6.79 9.29
N LYS A 16 -11.49 5.97 10.30
CA LYS A 16 -11.13 6.45 11.64
C LYS A 16 -9.65 6.74 11.84
N ILE A 17 -8.77 6.07 11.11
CA ILE A 17 -7.31 6.18 11.31
C ILE A 17 -6.63 6.75 10.07
N VAL A 18 -6.85 6.16 8.90
CA VAL A 18 -6.09 6.50 7.69
C VAL A 18 -6.52 7.84 7.09
N ASN A 19 -7.82 8.10 7.00
CA ASN A 19 -8.34 9.33 6.40
C ASN A 19 -7.89 10.60 7.17
N PRO A 20 -7.95 10.66 8.52
CA PRO A 20 -7.37 11.78 9.26
C PRO A 20 -5.89 12.02 8.97
N ILE A 21 -5.10 10.96 8.82
CA ILE A 21 -3.68 11.05 8.45
C ILE A 21 -3.52 11.59 7.02
N ALA A 22 -4.33 11.11 6.07
CA ALA A 22 -4.30 11.57 4.69
C ALA A 22 -4.62 13.07 4.59
N GLN A 23 -5.63 13.55 5.32
CA GLN A 23 -6.00 14.97 5.34
C GLN A 23 -4.92 15.85 6.00
N LEU A 24 -4.18 15.32 6.97
CA LEU A 24 -3.03 16.02 7.56
C LEU A 24 -1.84 16.11 6.59
N VAL A 25 -1.59 15.05 5.82
CA VAL A 25 -0.45 14.97 4.89
C VAL A 25 -0.73 15.75 3.59
N TYR A 26 -1.97 15.71 3.11
CA TYR A 26 -2.42 16.34 1.88
C TYR A 26 -3.37 17.49 2.18
N ASP A 27 -2.82 18.67 2.45
CA ASP A 27 -3.61 19.85 2.77
C ASP A 27 -4.64 20.17 1.66
N GLY A 28 -5.86 20.49 2.08
CA GLY A 28 -7.01 20.70 1.19
C GLY A 28 -7.64 19.42 0.61
N TYR A 29 -7.09 18.23 0.86
CA TYR A 29 -7.75 16.98 0.48
C TYR A 29 -8.86 16.60 1.48
N THR A 30 -9.97 16.08 0.98
CA THR A 30 -11.07 15.55 1.79
C THR A 30 -11.69 14.33 1.12
N ASP A 31 -12.11 13.37 1.93
CA ASP A 31 -12.68 12.09 1.50
C ASP A 31 -13.49 11.45 2.63
N ASP A 32 -14.34 10.48 2.28
CA ASP A 32 -15.12 9.71 3.26
C ASP A 32 -14.34 8.53 3.89
N GLY A 33 -13.14 8.25 3.38
CA GLY A 33 -12.22 7.26 3.93
C GLY A 33 -12.66 5.83 3.66
N LYS A 34 -13.21 5.55 2.47
CA LYS A 34 -13.66 4.21 2.09
C LYS A 34 -12.94 3.70 0.85
N ALA A 35 -12.82 2.37 0.77
CA ALA A 35 -12.26 1.71 -0.41
C ALA A 35 -13.06 0.47 -0.79
N ILE A 36 -13.19 0.26 -2.10
CA ILE A 36 -13.78 -0.96 -2.66
C ILE A 36 -12.72 -2.05 -2.78
N MET A 37 -11.48 -1.67 -3.13
CA MET A 37 -10.35 -2.58 -3.33
C MET A 37 -9.47 -2.63 -2.07
N ASN A 38 -9.75 -3.60 -1.21
CA ASN A 38 -8.92 -3.91 -0.04
C ASN A 38 -8.53 -5.38 -0.10
N PHE A 39 -7.24 -5.70 -0.06
CA PHE A 39 -6.75 -7.07 -0.18
C PHE A 39 -5.38 -7.21 0.48
N VAL A 40 -5.03 -8.45 0.80
CA VAL A 40 -3.69 -8.83 1.26
C VAL A 40 -2.98 -9.48 0.07
N VAL A 41 -1.77 -9.01 -0.24
CA VAL A 41 -0.93 -9.61 -1.28
C VAL A 41 0.08 -10.54 -0.64
N ARG A 42 0.35 -11.67 -1.30
CA ARG A 42 1.42 -12.59 -0.92
C ARG A 42 2.41 -12.69 -2.08
N TYR A 43 3.66 -12.32 -1.83
CA TYR A 43 4.75 -12.53 -2.78
C TYR A 43 5.51 -13.80 -2.42
N LYS A 44 5.84 -14.61 -3.43
CA LYS A 44 6.65 -15.82 -3.31
C LYS A 44 7.48 -16.02 -4.56
N LEU A 45 8.65 -16.64 -4.40
CA LEU A 45 9.62 -16.83 -5.49
C LEU A 45 9.10 -17.73 -6.62
N ASP A 46 8.29 -18.73 -6.29
CA ASP A 46 7.75 -19.75 -7.18
C ASP A 46 6.36 -19.42 -7.75
N GLU A 47 5.71 -18.38 -7.22
CA GLU A 47 4.40 -17.91 -7.68
C GLU A 47 4.57 -16.53 -8.34
N GLN A 48 4.34 -15.46 -7.58
CA GLN A 48 4.49 -14.08 -8.02
C GLN A 48 5.57 -13.39 -7.17
N PRO A 49 6.79 -13.21 -7.70
CA PRO A 49 7.90 -12.62 -6.94
C PRO A 49 7.98 -11.10 -7.03
N SER A 50 7.24 -10.48 -7.96
CA SER A 50 7.35 -9.03 -8.23
C SER A 50 6.04 -8.51 -8.84
N LEU A 51 5.97 -7.19 -9.02
CA LEU A 51 4.86 -6.53 -9.70
C LEU A 51 5.39 -5.49 -10.68
N LYS A 52 4.96 -5.59 -11.94
CA LYS A 52 5.42 -4.69 -13.02
C LYS A 52 5.07 -3.22 -12.71
N PRO A 53 5.80 -2.25 -13.31
CA PRO A 53 5.45 -0.84 -13.23
C PRO A 53 3.98 -0.56 -13.56
N HIS A 54 3.26 0.13 -12.67
CA HIS A 54 1.86 0.48 -12.86
C HIS A 54 1.44 1.72 -12.05
N HIS A 55 0.23 2.19 -12.35
CA HIS A 55 -0.52 3.14 -11.52
C HIS A 55 -1.67 2.40 -10.85
N ASP A 56 -2.06 2.88 -9.66
CA ASP A 56 -3.22 2.37 -8.97
C ASP A 56 -4.49 3.08 -9.45
N SER A 57 -5.61 2.38 -9.37
CA SER A 57 -6.92 2.99 -9.55
C SER A 57 -7.44 3.55 -8.22
N SER A 58 -6.75 4.56 -7.69
CA SER A 58 -7.05 5.24 -6.43
C SER A 58 -6.61 6.70 -6.48
N THR A 59 -7.14 7.54 -5.58
CA THR A 59 -6.61 8.89 -5.35
C THR A 59 -5.26 8.80 -4.63
N TYR A 60 -5.24 8.08 -3.51
CA TYR A 60 -4.04 7.64 -2.82
C TYR A 60 -4.17 6.15 -2.48
N THR A 61 -3.02 5.50 -2.31
CA THR A 61 -2.90 4.10 -1.91
C THR A 61 -2.18 4.04 -0.57
N ILE A 62 -2.60 3.10 0.27
CA ILE A 62 -1.84 2.68 1.45
C ILE A 62 -1.30 1.28 1.26
N ASN A 63 -0.09 1.04 1.78
CA ASN A 63 0.53 -0.29 1.80
C ASN A 63 1.12 -0.53 3.20
N ILE A 64 0.73 -1.65 3.84
CA ILE A 64 1.09 -1.97 5.21
C ILE A 64 1.89 -3.27 5.21
N ALA A 65 3.09 -3.25 5.81
CA ALA A 65 3.90 -4.46 5.98
C ALA A 65 3.33 -5.36 7.08
N LEU A 66 3.19 -6.65 6.79
CA LEU A 66 2.57 -7.63 7.69
C LEU A 66 3.54 -8.67 8.27
N ASN A 67 4.78 -8.72 7.78
CA ASN A 67 5.83 -9.63 8.22
C ASN A 67 7.23 -8.98 8.11
N GLU A 68 8.23 -9.60 8.72
CA GLU A 68 9.52 -8.98 8.98
C GLU A 68 10.57 -9.34 7.92
N LYS A 69 11.18 -8.30 7.33
CA LYS A 69 12.31 -8.48 6.42
C LYS A 69 13.51 -9.05 7.18
N ASP A 70 14.26 -9.90 6.51
CA ASP A 70 15.43 -10.61 7.05
C ASP A 70 15.12 -11.70 8.08
N VAL A 71 13.85 -11.86 8.47
CA VAL A 71 13.33 -12.98 9.27
C VAL A 71 12.43 -13.87 8.41
N ASP A 72 11.38 -13.30 7.82
CA ASP A 72 10.36 -14.03 7.07
C ASP A 72 10.64 -14.05 5.56
N PHE A 73 11.34 -13.04 5.04
CA PHE A 73 11.66 -12.92 3.62
C PHE A 73 12.94 -12.13 3.34
N GLN A 74 13.47 -12.31 2.13
CA GLN A 74 14.61 -11.58 1.58
C GLN A 74 14.18 -10.85 0.30
N GLY A 75 14.82 -9.72 -0.02
CA GLY A 75 14.47 -8.91 -1.19
C GLY A 75 13.26 -7.98 -0.96
N GLY A 76 12.48 -7.76 -2.00
CA GLY A 76 11.20 -7.05 -1.98
C GLY A 76 11.29 -5.53 -1.78
N GLY A 77 10.11 -4.93 -1.63
CA GLY A 77 9.93 -3.49 -1.48
C GLY A 77 9.16 -2.86 -2.64
N CYS A 78 9.07 -1.54 -2.62
CA CYS A 78 8.41 -0.75 -3.66
C CYS A 78 9.41 0.26 -4.23
N ARG A 79 9.45 0.40 -5.56
CA ARG A 79 10.24 1.45 -6.23
C ARG A 79 9.32 2.41 -6.95
N PHE A 80 9.45 3.69 -6.62
CA PHE A 80 8.79 4.77 -7.32
C PHE A 80 9.69 5.31 -8.43
N ILE A 81 9.34 4.97 -9.67
CA ILE A 81 10.22 5.11 -10.84
C ILE A 81 10.52 6.57 -11.15
N ARG A 82 9.48 7.43 -11.10
CA ARG A 82 9.63 8.87 -11.37
C ARG A 82 10.60 9.58 -10.42
N TYR A 83 10.83 9.01 -9.23
CA TYR A 83 11.67 9.61 -8.20
C TYR A 83 12.99 8.86 -8.00
N ASN A 84 13.21 7.76 -8.73
CA ASN A 84 14.32 6.84 -8.52
C ASN A 84 14.52 6.49 -7.02
N CYS A 85 13.41 6.27 -6.32
CA CYS A 85 13.38 6.05 -4.87
C CYS A 85 12.82 4.66 -4.58
N SER A 86 13.50 3.90 -3.73
CA SER A 86 13.08 2.56 -3.33
C SER A 86 12.87 2.51 -1.83
N VAL A 87 11.74 1.92 -1.41
CA VAL A 87 11.45 1.60 -0.01
C VAL A 87 11.54 0.09 0.15
N THR A 88 12.61 -0.37 0.81
CA THR A 88 12.99 -1.79 0.85
C THR A 88 13.00 -2.39 2.25
N ASN A 89 12.78 -1.60 3.31
CA ASN A 89 12.85 -2.04 4.70
C ASN A 89 11.69 -1.47 5.54
N THR A 90 10.46 -1.66 5.06
CA THR A 90 9.25 -1.26 5.79
C THR A 90 9.08 -2.17 7.00
N LYS A 91 9.01 -1.58 8.20
CA LYS A 91 8.82 -2.31 9.47
C LYS A 91 7.41 -2.88 9.58
N VAL A 92 7.24 -3.99 10.29
CA VAL A 92 5.93 -4.59 10.55
C VAL A 92 4.96 -3.56 11.15
N GLY A 93 3.76 -3.47 10.59
CA GLY A 93 2.72 -2.53 11.00
C GLY A 93 2.90 -1.10 10.49
N TRP A 94 4.03 -0.77 9.85
CA TRP A 94 4.20 0.54 9.24
C TRP A 94 3.44 0.64 7.93
N MET A 95 2.88 1.82 7.70
CA MET A 95 2.08 2.15 6.52
C MET A 95 2.83 3.12 5.62
N MET A 96 2.97 2.79 4.34
CA MET A 96 3.30 3.74 3.28
C MET A 96 2.01 4.33 2.71
N MET A 97 2.03 5.61 2.36
CA MET A 97 0.93 6.30 1.69
C MET A 97 1.47 7.11 0.51
N HIS A 98 0.87 6.96 -0.67
CA HIS A 98 1.27 7.71 -1.87
C HIS A 98 0.08 7.94 -2.82
N PRO A 99 0.11 8.96 -3.69
CA PRO A 99 -0.86 9.11 -4.77
C PRO A 99 -0.94 7.86 -5.66
N GLY A 100 -2.14 7.46 -6.07
CA GLY A 100 -2.34 6.27 -6.91
C GLY A 100 -2.13 6.53 -8.40
N ARG A 101 -2.51 7.72 -8.86
CA ARG A 101 -2.50 8.11 -10.28
C ARG A 101 -1.42 9.13 -10.60
N LEU A 102 -1.11 9.21 -11.90
CA LEU A 102 -0.27 10.22 -12.57
C LEU A 102 1.20 10.26 -12.13
N THR A 103 1.48 10.47 -10.84
CA THR A 103 2.80 10.89 -10.38
C THR A 103 3.62 9.78 -9.72
N HIS A 104 3.01 8.71 -9.23
CA HIS A 104 3.71 7.64 -8.51
C HIS A 104 3.62 6.31 -9.26
N LEU A 105 4.11 6.32 -10.51
CA LEU A 105 4.37 5.07 -11.24
C LEU A 105 5.35 4.23 -10.42
N HIS A 106 4.94 3.03 -10.02
CA HIS A 106 5.71 2.20 -9.10
C HIS A 106 5.69 0.72 -9.48
N GLU A 107 6.68 0.00 -8.99
CA GLU A 107 6.86 -1.44 -9.18
C GLU A 107 7.12 -2.14 -7.84
N GLY A 108 6.69 -3.41 -7.74
CA GLY A 108 7.02 -4.29 -6.63
C GLY A 108 8.34 -5.02 -6.94
N LEU A 109 9.34 -4.80 -6.10
CA LEU A 109 10.66 -5.39 -6.26
C LEU A 109 10.66 -6.89 -5.96
N ARG A 110 11.67 -7.60 -6.49
CA ARG A 110 11.89 -9.02 -6.28
C ARG A 110 12.55 -9.32 -4.94
#